data_AF-A0A7C9A465-F1
#
_entry.id   AF-A0A7C9A465-F1
#
_cell.length_a   1.000
_cell.length_b   1.000
_cell.length_c   1.000
_cell.angle_alpha   90.00
_cell.angle_beta   90.00
_cell.angle_gamma   90.00
#
_symmetry.space_group_name_H-M   'P 1'
#
loop_
_entity.id
_entity.type
_entity.pdbx_description
1 polymer ?
#
loop_
_entity_poly.entity_id
_entity_poly.type
_entity_poly.pdbx_seq_one_letter_code
_entity_poly.pdbx_strand_id
1 'polypeptide(L)'
;LPVFTGTRIEGRDGSAIRVALVDAFTDEVVQYAPESSAKVEVVVLEGDFGGDEVENWTLEEFKNNMVKQREGKKPLLTGDVHFCLKEGIGFVGEVYFTDNSSWTRSRRFRLGARVVGNSDGDRIKEAKTDSFIVRDHRGELYKKHHPPSLGDEVWRLEK
;
A
#
# COMPACT_ATOMS: atom_id res chain seq x y z
N LEU A 1 -8.12 -9.81 4.90
CA LEU A 1 -9.24 -8.92 5.30
C LEU A 1 -9.18 -7.66 4.45
N PRO A 2 -10.31 -7.02 4.09
CA PRO A 2 -10.28 -5.77 3.36
C PRO A 2 -9.71 -4.64 4.23
N VAL A 3 -9.00 -3.70 3.60
CA VAL A 3 -8.60 -2.43 4.22
C VAL A 3 -9.72 -1.42 4.00
N PHE A 4 -9.93 -0.48 4.91
CA PHE A 4 -10.95 0.56 4.77
C PHE A 4 -10.33 1.94 4.58
N THR A 5 -10.99 2.78 3.77
CA THR A 5 -10.59 4.19 3.60
C THR A 5 -10.59 4.93 4.93
N GLY A 6 -9.65 5.86 5.13
CA GLY A 6 -9.53 6.60 6.39
C GLY A 6 -9.12 5.78 7.62
N THR A 7 -8.82 4.49 7.47
CA THR A 7 -8.23 3.65 8.52
C THR A 7 -6.74 3.50 8.28
N ARG A 8 -5.94 3.45 9.35
CA ARG A 8 -4.49 3.26 9.26
C ARG A 8 -4.21 1.91 8.61
N ILE A 9 -3.33 1.89 7.62
CA ILE A 9 -2.89 0.64 7.01
C ILE A 9 -1.89 -0.04 7.94
N GLU A 10 -2.11 -1.32 8.21
CA GLU A 10 -1.30 -2.13 9.11
C GLU A 10 -0.83 -3.40 8.42
N GLY A 11 0.28 -3.94 8.91
CA GLY A 11 0.75 -5.27 8.55
C GLY A 11 -0.11 -6.37 9.18
N ARG A 12 0.39 -7.60 9.10
CA ARG A 12 -0.28 -8.76 9.71
C ARG A 12 -0.45 -8.52 11.21
N ASP A 13 -1.61 -8.87 11.74
CA ASP A 13 -1.92 -8.81 13.17
C ASP A 13 -1.77 -7.41 13.79
N GLY A 14 -1.93 -6.35 13.00
CA GLY A 14 -1.85 -4.96 13.46
C GLY A 14 -0.43 -4.42 13.63
N SER A 15 0.57 -5.16 13.14
CA SER A 15 1.97 -4.73 13.18
C SER A 15 2.27 -3.56 12.25
N ALA A 16 3.35 -2.82 12.52
CA ALA A 16 3.88 -1.84 11.58
C ALA A 16 4.41 -2.54 10.31
N ILE A 17 4.21 -1.93 9.14
CA ILE A 17 4.76 -2.45 7.89
C ILE A 17 6.26 -2.14 7.85
N ARG A 18 7.08 -3.19 7.80
CA ARG A 18 8.53 -3.11 7.70
C ARG A 18 8.96 -3.13 6.23
N VAL A 19 9.92 -2.26 5.88
CA VAL A 19 10.61 -2.25 4.59
C VAL A 19 12.10 -2.49 4.88
N ALA A 20 12.73 -3.37 4.10
CA ALA A 20 14.15 -3.68 4.23
C ALA A 20 14.84 -3.59 2.86
N LEU A 21 16.04 -3.02 2.84
CA LEU A 21 16.97 -3.13 1.73
C LEU A 21 17.72 -4.46 1.89
N VAL A 22 17.60 -5.33 0.89
CA VAL A 22 18.23 -6.66 0.88
C VAL A 22 19.20 -6.79 -0.29
N ASP A 23 20.29 -7.52 -0.07
CA ASP A 23 21.21 -7.92 -1.13
C ASP A 23 20.53 -9.00 -2.00
N ALA A 24 20.54 -8.82 -3.31
CA ALA A 24 19.82 -9.72 -4.22
C ALA A 24 20.43 -11.13 -4.33
N PHE A 25 21.68 -11.32 -3.92
CA PHE A 25 22.38 -12.60 -3.97
C PHE A 25 22.32 -13.34 -2.64
N THR A 26 22.40 -12.63 -1.52
CA THR A 26 22.42 -13.25 -0.18
C THR A 26 21.07 -13.20 0.54
N ASP A 27 20.14 -12.36 0.08
CA ASP A 27 18.87 -12.05 0.76
C ASP A 27 19.05 -11.47 2.18
N GLU A 28 20.26 -11.00 2.49
CA GLU A 28 20.57 -10.38 3.78
C GLU A 28 20.32 -8.88 3.75
N VAL A 29 19.95 -8.32 4.91
CA VAL A 29 19.75 -6.88 5.05
C VAL A 29 21.07 -6.14 4.89
N VAL A 30 21.09 -5.17 3.97
CA VAL A 30 22.24 -4.30 3.75
C VAL A 30 22.28 -3.24 4.85
N GLN A 31 23.17 -3.39 5.83
CA GLN A 31 23.22 -2.52 7.01
C GLN A 31 24.15 -1.31 6.89
N TYR A 32 25.26 -1.44 6.18
CA TYR A 32 26.38 -0.48 6.24
C TYR A 32 26.65 0.25 4.92
N ALA A 33 25.81 0.07 3.90
CA ALA A 33 25.97 0.76 2.62
C ALA A 33 25.36 2.18 2.69
N PRO A 34 25.78 3.11 1.81
CA PRO A 34 25.13 4.42 1.70
C PRO A 34 23.59 4.31 1.51
N GLU A 35 23.15 3.32 0.74
CA GLU A 35 21.76 3.01 0.45
C GLU A 35 20.98 2.55 1.70
N SER A 36 21.66 2.07 2.73
CA SER A 36 21.06 1.67 4.02
C SER A 36 20.42 2.84 4.78
N SER A 37 20.65 4.08 4.33
CA SER A 37 20.02 5.31 4.84
C SER A 37 19.12 6.01 3.80
N ALA A 38 18.78 5.32 2.70
CA ALA A 38 18.01 5.91 1.61
C ALA A 38 16.63 6.39 2.05
N LYS A 39 16.16 7.47 1.41
CA LYS A 39 14.78 7.95 1.55
C LYS A 39 13.87 7.08 0.69
N VAL A 40 12.80 6.56 1.28
CA VAL A 40 11.82 5.69 0.64
C VAL A 40 10.48 6.41 0.55
N GLU A 41 9.77 6.21 -0.56
CA GLU A 41 8.39 6.62 -0.78
C GLU A 41 7.49 5.38 -0.91
N VAL A 42 6.37 5.39 -0.18
CA VAL A 42 5.29 4.43 -0.32
C VAL A 42 4.32 4.93 -1.39
N VAL A 43 4.03 4.07 -2.35
CA VAL A 43 3.14 4.38 -3.48
C VAL A 43 2.02 3.35 -3.58
N VAL A 44 0.99 3.68 -4.36
CA VAL A 44 -0.10 2.74 -4.67
C VAL A 44 0.13 2.18 -6.07
N LEU A 45 -0.01 0.87 -6.21
CA LEU A 45 0.12 0.16 -7.48
C LEU A 45 -1.19 -0.54 -7.85
N GLU A 46 -1.37 -0.80 -9.14
CA GLU A 46 -2.48 -1.63 -9.63
C GLU A 46 -2.47 -3.01 -8.99
N GLY A 47 -3.64 -3.50 -8.60
CA GLY A 47 -3.79 -4.76 -7.88
C GLY A 47 -3.30 -5.99 -8.66
N ASP A 48 -3.32 -5.93 -9.98
CA ASP A 48 -2.85 -7.00 -10.86
C ASP A 48 -1.44 -6.77 -11.41
N PHE A 49 -0.71 -5.77 -10.90
CA PHE A 49 0.68 -5.52 -11.28
C PHE A 49 1.59 -6.73 -10.97
N GLY A 50 2.17 -7.29 -12.03
CA GLY A 50 3.08 -8.44 -12.01
C GLY A 50 2.45 -9.67 -11.37
N GLY A 51 1.37 -10.17 -11.97
CA GLY A 51 0.54 -11.31 -11.55
C GLY A 51 1.32 -12.59 -11.21
N ASP A 52 1.29 -13.60 -12.09
CA ASP A 52 1.95 -14.91 -11.87
C ASP A 52 3.42 -14.94 -12.34
N GLU A 53 3.96 -13.78 -12.73
CA GLU A 53 5.33 -13.68 -13.23
C GLU A 53 6.35 -13.57 -12.10
N VAL A 54 7.51 -14.19 -12.32
CA VAL A 54 8.72 -14.01 -11.51
C VAL A 54 8.97 -12.51 -11.36
N GLU A 55 9.25 -12.05 -10.14
CA GLU A 55 9.45 -10.64 -9.78
C GLU A 55 10.56 -9.98 -10.62
N ASN A 56 10.28 -9.58 -11.86
CA ASN A 56 11.28 -9.08 -12.82
C ASN A 56 10.75 -7.91 -13.66
N TRP A 57 10.06 -6.98 -13.01
CA TRP A 57 9.61 -5.76 -13.67
C TRP A 57 10.75 -4.75 -13.89
N THR A 58 10.61 -4.02 -14.98
CA THR A 58 11.40 -2.84 -15.30
C THR A 58 10.95 -1.63 -14.47
N LEU A 59 11.82 -0.62 -14.39
CA LEU A 59 11.51 0.66 -13.74
C LEU A 59 10.30 1.33 -14.41
N GLU A 60 10.19 1.20 -15.74
CA GLU A 60 9.09 1.77 -16.50
C GLU A 60 7.77 1.05 -16.22
N GLU A 61 7.77 -0.28 -16.16
CA GLU A 61 6.59 -1.05 -15.77
C GLU A 61 6.11 -0.71 -14.36
N PHE A 62 7.03 -0.55 -13.40
CA PHE A 62 6.68 -0.10 -12.05
C PHE A 62 5.98 1.27 -12.09
N LYS A 63 6.60 2.25 -12.78
CA LYS A 63 6.04 3.61 -12.92
C LYS A 63 4.67 3.61 -13.61
N ASN A 64 4.49 2.81 -14.65
CA ASN A 64 3.24 2.72 -15.41
C ASN A 64 2.11 2.07 -14.61
N ASN A 65 2.44 1.24 -13.62
CA ASN A 65 1.46 0.62 -12.73
C ASN A 65 1.17 1.44 -11.46
N MET A 66 1.80 2.60 -11.28
CA MET A 66 1.48 3.50 -10.17
C MET A 66 0.11 4.13 -10.36
N VAL A 67 -0.77 3.91 -9.39
CA VAL A 67 -2.13 4.46 -9.38
C VAL A 67 -2.13 5.83 -8.72
N LYS A 68 -2.65 6.82 -9.45
CA LYS A 68 -2.90 8.16 -8.93
C LYS A 68 -4.35 8.31 -8.52
N GLN A 69 -4.62 9.34 -7.72
CA GLN A 69 -5.98 9.75 -7.40
C GLN A 69 -6.79 10.06 -8.66
N ARG A 70 -8.11 9.87 -8.56
CA ARG A 70 -9.04 10.33 -9.60
C ARG A 70 -9.00 11.86 -9.71
N GLU A 71 -9.34 12.35 -10.89
CA GLU A 71 -9.39 13.78 -11.15
C GLU A 71 -10.26 14.52 -10.12
N GLY A 72 -9.76 15.64 -9.60
CA GLY A 72 -10.44 16.44 -8.58
C GLY A 72 -10.49 15.83 -7.17
N LYS A 73 -9.82 14.70 -6.92
CA LYS A 73 -9.71 14.08 -5.58
C LYS A 73 -8.40 14.44 -4.90
N LYS A 74 -8.39 14.26 -3.57
CA LYS A 74 -7.16 14.28 -2.74
C LYS A 74 -6.22 13.14 -3.16
N PRO A 75 -4.91 13.21 -2.81
CA PRO A 75 -3.99 12.09 -3.04
C PRO A 75 -4.56 10.77 -2.56
N LEU A 76 -4.36 9.70 -3.34
CA LEU A 76 -4.96 8.39 -3.07
C LEU A 76 -4.45 7.79 -1.75
N LEU A 77 -3.18 8.08 -1.43
CA LEU A 77 -2.52 7.73 -0.18
C LEU A 77 -2.11 9.02 0.54
N THR A 78 -2.40 9.12 1.84
CA THR A 78 -2.10 10.29 2.67
C THR A 78 -1.45 9.88 3.98
N GLY A 79 -0.77 10.82 4.66
CA GLY A 79 -0.04 10.58 5.90
C GLY A 79 1.46 10.48 5.66
N ASP A 80 2.14 9.63 6.44
CA ASP A 80 3.60 9.48 6.44
C ASP A 80 4.10 8.57 5.31
N VAL A 81 3.87 9.00 4.07
CA VAL A 81 4.22 8.21 2.87
C VAL A 81 5.72 8.23 2.54
N HIS A 82 6.52 8.99 3.28
CA HIS A 82 7.98 9.04 3.13
C HIS A 82 8.67 8.75 4.45
N PHE A 83 9.74 7.96 4.42
CA PHE A 83 10.60 7.71 5.57
C PHE A 83 12.04 7.45 5.11
N CYS A 84 13.00 7.47 6.04
CA CYS A 84 14.38 7.06 5.76
C CYS A 84 14.65 5.68 6.34
N LEU A 85 15.44 4.89 5.64
CA LEU A 85 16.00 3.66 6.21
C LEU A 85 17.02 4.01 7.31
N LYS A 86 17.16 3.12 8.28
CA LYS A 86 18.23 3.11 9.27
C LYS A 86 18.80 1.70 9.31
N GLU A 87 20.09 1.57 8.99
CA GLU A 87 20.76 0.27 8.90
C GLU A 87 20.01 -0.69 7.95
N GLY A 88 19.49 -0.14 6.85
CA GLY A 88 18.77 -0.90 5.82
C GLY A 88 17.31 -1.19 6.14
N ILE A 89 16.79 -0.77 7.30
CA ILE A 89 15.43 -1.05 7.74
C ILE A 89 14.65 0.24 7.97
N GLY A 90 13.40 0.28 7.50
CA GLY A 90 12.46 1.34 7.80
C GLY A 90 11.07 0.80 8.09
N PHE A 91 10.25 1.64 8.69
CA PHE A 91 8.86 1.32 9.01
C PHE A 91 7.96 2.37 8.38
N VAL A 92 6.92 1.89 7.70
CA VAL A 92 5.87 2.76 7.17
C VAL A 92 5.12 3.36 8.37
N GLY A 93 4.99 4.69 8.37
CA GLY A 93 4.28 5.42 9.41
C GLY A 93 2.76 5.34 9.25
N GLU A 94 2.05 6.37 9.69
CA GLU A 94 0.60 6.39 9.59
C GLU A 94 0.16 6.76 8.17
N VAL A 95 -0.25 5.75 7.39
CA VAL A 95 -0.73 5.92 6.02
C VAL A 95 -2.18 5.48 5.87
N TYR A 96 -2.91 6.18 5.02
CA TYR A 96 -4.36 6.03 4.85
C TYR A 96 -4.76 6.13 3.39
N PHE A 97 -5.67 5.26 2.94
CA PHE A 97 -6.33 5.40 1.65
C PHE A 97 -7.47 6.42 1.72
N THR A 98 -7.57 7.29 0.72
CA THR A 98 -8.66 8.29 0.62
C THR A 98 -9.80 7.85 -0.29
N ASP A 99 -9.60 6.81 -1.09
CA ASP A 99 -10.58 6.27 -2.02
C ASP A 99 -10.51 4.74 -2.01
N ASN A 100 -11.61 4.10 -2.38
CA ASN A 100 -11.70 2.63 -2.43
C ASN A 100 -11.05 2.10 -3.72
N SER A 101 -10.86 0.78 -3.81
CA SER A 101 -10.26 0.15 -4.98
C SER A 101 -11.26 -0.22 -6.07
N SER A 102 -12.57 -0.02 -5.90
CA SER A 102 -13.57 -0.60 -6.82
C SER A 102 -13.59 0.04 -8.21
N TRP A 103 -12.99 1.22 -8.35
CA TRP A 103 -12.92 1.96 -9.61
C TRP A 103 -11.72 1.58 -10.48
N THR A 104 -10.75 0.83 -9.96
CA THR A 104 -9.65 0.31 -10.79
C THR A 104 -10.04 -0.97 -11.51
N ARG A 105 -9.29 -1.28 -12.57
CA ARG A 105 -9.52 -2.46 -13.41
C ARG A 105 -9.45 -3.76 -12.61
N SER A 106 -8.45 -3.86 -11.72
CA SER A 106 -8.22 -5.02 -10.86
C SER A 106 -9.15 -5.07 -9.64
N ARG A 107 -9.88 -3.98 -9.35
CA ARG A 107 -10.67 -3.75 -8.13
C ARG A 107 -9.87 -3.90 -6.83
N ARG A 108 -8.53 -3.90 -6.93
CA ARG A 108 -7.58 -4.13 -5.84
C ARG A 108 -6.44 -3.12 -5.97
N PHE A 109 -5.75 -2.90 -4.86
CA PHE A 109 -4.50 -2.16 -4.83
C PHE A 109 -3.37 -3.04 -4.31
N ARG A 110 -2.14 -2.62 -4.56
CA ARG A 110 -0.93 -3.05 -3.85
C ARG A 110 -0.26 -1.80 -3.26
N LEU A 111 0.51 -1.98 -2.19
CA LEU A 111 1.50 -0.98 -1.80
C LEU A 111 2.81 -1.28 -2.53
N GLY A 112 3.45 -0.22 -3.01
CA GLY A 112 4.82 -0.24 -3.50
C GLY A 112 5.73 0.57 -2.59
N ALA A 113 7.02 0.24 -2.56
CA ALA A 113 8.04 1.07 -1.93
C ALA A 113 9.19 1.28 -2.91
N ARG A 114 9.61 2.54 -3.08
CA ARG A 114 10.73 2.92 -3.96
C ARG A 114 11.65 3.91 -3.28
N VAL A 115 12.93 3.90 -3.64
CA VAL A 115 13.87 4.94 -3.20
C VAL A 115 13.58 6.25 -3.94
N VAL A 116 13.67 7.36 -3.21
CA VAL A 116 13.52 8.72 -3.73
C VAL A 116 14.89 9.29 -4.08
N GLY A 117 15.03 9.79 -5.30
CA GLY A 117 16.28 10.34 -5.81
C GLY A 117 17.02 9.33 -6.68
N ASN A 118 18.17 9.75 -7.19
CA ASN A 118 19.05 8.88 -7.96
C ASN A 118 20.05 8.27 -6.97
N SER A 119 20.20 6.94 -6.96
CA SER A 119 21.39 6.32 -6.41
C SER A 119 22.53 6.57 -7.41
N ASP A 120 23.64 7.16 -6.96
CA ASP A 120 24.85 7.36 -7.78
C ASP A 120 25.60 6.01 -7.93
N GLY A 121 24.90 4.98 -8.42
CA GLY A 121 25.40 3.61 -8.43
C GLY A 121 24.34 2.60 -8.85
N ASP A 122 24.28 1.49 -8.12
CA ASP A 122 23.46 0.33 -8.44
C ASP A 122 21.95 0.63 -8.39
N ARG A 123 21.19 -0.06 -9.25
CA ARG A 123 19.73 0.04 -9.28
C ARG A 123 19.15 -0.68 -8.08
N ILE A 124 18.59 0.08 -7.13
CA ILE A 124 17.73 -0.48 -6.09
C ILE A 124 16.38 -0.82 -6.71
N LYS A 125 16.00 -2.09 -6.63
CA LYS A 125 14.70 -2.55 -7.13
C LYS A 125 13.60 -2.18 -6.14
N GLU A 126 12.46 -1.76 -6.66
CA GLU A 126 11.28 -1.43 -5.86
C GLU A 126 10.71 -2.69 -5.18
N ALA A 127 10.00 -2.51 -4.08
CA ALA A 127 9.24 -3.57 -3.43
C ALA A 127 7.74 -3.41 -3.72
N LYS A 128 6.99 -4.52 -3.65
CA LYS A 128 5.52 -4.51 -3.71
C LYS A 128 4.94 -5.51 -2.72
N THR A 129 3.75 -5.23 -2.19
CA THR A 129 2.98 -6.19 -1.39
C THR A 129 2.14 -7.09 -2.28
N ASP A 130 1.54 -8.11 -1.67
CA ASP A 130 0.34 -8.75 -2.20
C ASP A 130 -0.78 -7.74 -2.40
N SER A 131 -1.70 -8.07 -3.30
CA SER A 131 -2.85 -7.21 -3.59
C SER A 131 -3.96 -7.39 -2.56
N PHE A 132 -4.70 -6.32 -2.29
CA PHE A 132 -5.81 -6.33 -1.35
C PHE A 132 -6.92 -5.39 -1.80
N ILE A 133 -8.13 -5.63 -1.28
CA ILE A 133 -9.30 -4.80 -1.56
C ILE A 133 -9.31 -3.65 -0.56
N VAL A 134 -9.46 -2.42 -1.05
CA VAL A 134 -9.76 -1.24 -0.23
C VAL A 134 -11.23 -0.91 -0.38
N ARG A 135 -11.97 -0.94 0.73
CA ARG A 135 -13.40 -0.61 0.78
C ARG A 135 -13.61 0.77 1.34
N ASP A 136 -14.72 1.38 0.94
CA ASP A 136 -15.14 2.64 1.54
C ASP A 136 -15.62 2.41 2.97
N HIS A 137 -15.08 3.13 3.93
CA HIS A 137 -15.44 3.00 5.35
C HIS A 137 -16.91 3.35 5.63
N ARG A 138 -17.53 4.22 4.80
CA ARG A 138 -18.96 4.52 4.93
C ARG A 138 -19.81 3.28 4.66
N GLY A 139 -19.34 2.39 3.79
CA GLY A 139 -20.04 1.13 3.49
C GLY A 139 -20.19 0.22 4.72
N GLU A 140 -19.23 0.25 5.66
CA GLU A 140 -19.35 -0.47 6.94
C GLU A 140 -20.35 0.21 7.88
N LEU A 141 -20.30 1.54 7.95
CA LEU A 141 -21.28 2.31 8.71
C LEU A 141 -22.71 2.08 8.23
N TYR A 142 -22.93 1.76 6.94
CA TYR A 142 -24.27 1.57 6.36
C TYR A 142 -24.75 0.12 6.24
N LYS A 143 -24.01 -0.87 6.80
CA LYS A 143 -24.44 -2.28 6.73
C LYS A 143 -25.79 -2.50 7.40
N LYS A 144 -26.70 -3.16 6.68
CA LYS A 144 -27.95 -3.67 7.25
C LYS A 144 -27.65 -4.78 8.26
N HIS A 145 -28.45 -4.86 9.32
CA HIS A 145 -28.34 -5.93 10.30
C HIS A 145 -29.17 -7.13 9.85
N HIS A 146 -28.55 -8.31 9.93
CA HIS A 146 -29.22 -9.58 9.65
C HIS A 146 -28.87 -10.62 10.72
N PRO A 147 -29.86 -11.18 11.43
CA PRO A 147 -31.27 -10.76 11.40
C PRO A 147 -31.45 -9.36 12.02
N PRO A 148 -32.45 -8.57 11.59
CA PRO A 148 -32.73 -7.28 12.20
C PRO A 148 -33.19 -7.43 13.66
N SER A 149 -32.79 -6.48 14.50
CA SER A 149 -33.14 -6.39 15.91
C SER A 149 -34.16 -5.28 16.17
N LEU A 150 -35.00 -5.43 17.21
CA LEU A 150 -36.01 -4.41 17.56
C LEU A 150 -35.43 -3.03 17.89
N GLY A 151 -34.16 -2.97 18.33
CA GLY A 151 -33.45 -1.73 18.61
C GLY A 151 -32.73 -1.11 17.40
N ASP A 152 -32.83 -1.72 16.22
CA ASP A 152 -32.14 -1.24 15.03
C ASP A 152 -32.80 0.05 14.51
N GLU A 153 -31.95 1.02 14.18
CA GLU A 153 -32.39 2.21 13.47
C GLU A 153 -32.97 1.79 12.11
N VAL A 154 -34.02 2.48 11.62
CA VAL A 154 -34.76 2.10 10.41
C VAL A 154 -33.85 1.87 9.19
N TRP A 155 -32.77 2.63 9.07
CA TRP A 155 -31.83 2.51 7.97
C TRP A 155 -30.90 1.28 8.06
N ARG A 156 -30.91 0.53 9.18
CA ARG A 156 -30.25 -0.78 9.35
C ARG A 156 -31.13 -1.98 8.99
N LEU A 157 -32.43 -1.77 8.74
CA LEU A 157 -33.36 -2.85 8.39
C LEU A 157 -33.28 -3.28 6.92
N GLU A 158 -33.49 -4.56 6.65
CA GLU A 158 -33.67 -5.10 5.30
C GLU A 158 -35.01 -4.64 4.70
N LYS A 159 -35.11 -4.65 3.36
CA LYS A 159 -36.31 -4.25 2.64
C LYS A 159 -37.26 -5.42 2.45
#